data_AF-A0A519QST7-F1
#
_entry.id   AF-A0A519QST7-F1
#
_cell.length_a   1.000
_cell.length_b   1.000
_cell.length_c   1.000
_cell.angle_alpha   90.00
_cell.angle_beta   90.00
_cell.angle_gamma   90.00
#
_symmetry.space_group_name_H-M   'P 1'
#
loop_
_entity.id
_entity.type
_entity.pdbx_description
1 polymer ?
#
loop_
_entity_poly.entity_id
_entity_poly.type
_entity_poly.pdbx_seq_one_letter_code
_entity_poly.pdbx_strand_id
1 'polypeptide(L)'
;DAFANVKDGSVVEYSYTVLTPFLGSTPRVLIEDEIPARYIEYVLDSPKPLGYTINYKGSLNPTHRVVEERKMYGNDYQTYRFAYVNVPPYKDEKYVGNNANYKTGIKAELNSTLINNQFKSYANSWEDIRKRL
;
A
#
# COMPACT_ATOMS: atom_id res chain seq x y z
N ASP A 1 -0.46 12.81 -27.01
CA ASP A 1 0.41 12.35 -25.92
C ASP A 1 0.05 12.97 -24.59
N ALA A 2 0.17 12.20 -23.50
CA ALA A 2 -0.10 12.66 -22.14
C ALA A 2 0.95 13.65 -21.61
N PHE A 3 2.14 13.70 -22.21
CA PHE A 3 3.20 14.66 -21.90
C PHE A 3 3.78 15.25 -23.20
N ALA A 4 3.55 16.54 -23.45
CA ALA A 4 4.04 17.21 -24.65
C ALA A 4 5.53 17.60 -24.52
N ASN A 5 6.27 17.58 -25.63
CA ASN A 5 7.66 18.05 -25.75
C ASN A 5 8.74 17.32 -24.91
N VAL A 6 8.49 16.05 -24.54
CA VAL A 6 9.50 15.21 -23.87
C VAL A 6 10.67 14.91 -24.82
N LYS A 7 11.90 15.14 -24.36
CA LYS A 7 13.17 14.85 -25.05
C LYS A 7 14.05 13.94 -24.19
N ASP A 8 15.10 13.37 -24.77
CA ASP A 8 16.10 12.65 -23.98
C ASP A 8 16.66 13.53 -22.85
N GLY A 9 16.80 12.95 -21.66
CA GLY A 9 17.16 13.65 -20.43
C GLY A 9 16.06 14.51 -19.79
N SER A 10 14.83 14.53 -20.31
CA SER A 10 13.72 15.25 -19.67
C SER A 10 13.31 14.59 -18.36
N VAL A 11 13.05 15.42 -17.34
CA VAL A 11 12.45 14.99 -16.07
C VAL A 11 10.94 15.20 -16.16
N VAL A 12 10.17 14.17 -15.86
CA VAL A 12 8.70 14.22 -15.83
C VAL A 12 8.23 14.18 -14.39
N GLU A 13 7.47 15.19 -13.98
CA GLU A 13 6.83 15.27 -12.66
C GLU A 13 5.31 15.25 -12.83
N TYR A 14 4.62 14.43 -12.03
CA TYR A 14 3.16 14.38 -12.02
C TYR A 14 2.63 14.02 -10.62
N SER A 15 1.42 14.48 -10.33
CA SER A 15 0.68 14.15 -9.10
C SER A 15 -0.80 13.99 -9.42
N TYR A 16 -1.46 13.04 -8.78
CA TYR A 16 -2.88 12.77 -8.96
C TYR A 16 -3.53 12.36 -7.65
N THR A 17 -4.84 12.54 -7.55
CA THR A 17 -5.66 12.10 -6.41
C THR A 17 -6.80 11.23 -6.91
N VAL A 18 -7.01 10.09 -6.26
CA VAL A 18 -8.15 9.20 -6.54
C VAL A 18 -9.08 9.23 -5.32
N LEU A 19 -10.34 9.62 -5.55
CA LEU A 19 -11.39 9.56 -4.53
C LEU A 19 -12.21 8.30 -4.75
N THR A 20 -12.38 7.49 -3.70
CA THR A 20 -13.14 6.25 -3.73
C THR A 20 -14.04 6.14 -2.51
N PRO A 21 -15.30 5.69 -2.65
CA PRO A 21 -16.15 5.38 -1.51
C PRO A 21 -15.78 4.03 -0.84
N PHE A 22 -14.89 3.23 -1.45
CA PHE A 22 -14.57 1.89 -0.99
C PHE A 22 -13.39 1.88 -0.03
N LEU A 23 -13.69 1.90 1.28
CA LEU A 23 -12.68 1.84 2.35
C LEU A 23 -12.11 0.45 2.61
N GLY A 24 -12.73 -0.60 2.06
CA GLY A 24 -12.44 -2.00 2.41
C GLY A 24 -11.07 -2.51 1.94
N SER A 25 -10.55 -1.98 0.83
CA SER A 25 -9.29 -2.42 0.25
C SER A 25 -8.66 -1.28 -0.54
N THR A 26 -7.43 -0.90 -0.19
CA THR A 26 -6.67 0.03 -1.04
C THR A 26 -6.17 -0.68 -2.30
N PRO A 27 -5.91 0.06 -3.39
CA PRO A 27 -5.08 -0.45 -4.47
C PRO A 27 -3.75 -0.98 -3.92
N ARG A 28 -3.22 -2.04 -4.54
CA ARG A 28 -1.87 -2.52 -4.25
C ARG A 28 -0.87 -1.53 -4.84
N VAL A 29 0.02 -1.01 -4.02
CA VAL A 29 1.15 -0.19 -4.46
C VAL A 29 2.33 -1.13 -4.71
N LEU A 30 2.90 -1.09 -5.91
CA LEU A 30 4.12 -1.84 -6.23
C LEU A 30 5.34 -1.02 -5.82
N ILE A 31 6.32 -1.70 -5.24
CA ILE A 31 7.62 -1.14 -4.85
C ILE A 31 8.66 -1.44 -5.93
N GLU A 32 8.49 -2.54 -6.65
CA GLU A 32 9.38 -2.96 -7.73
C GLU A 32 8.72 -2.68 -9.08
N ASP A 33 9.48 -2.06 -9.98
CA ASP A 33 9.08 -1.74 -11.35
C ASP A 33 10.20 -2.08 -12.34
N GLU A 34 9.93 -2.05 -13.64
CA GLU A 34 10.90 -2.36 -14.70
C GLU A 34 12.04 -1.34 -14.77
N ILE A 35 11.79 -0.11 -14.30
CA ILE A 35 12.81 0.93 -14.13
C ILE A 35 13.28 0.99 -12.67
N PRO A 36 14.57 1.29 -12.42
CA PRO A 36 15.05 1.46 -11.06
C PRO A 36 14.38 2.67 -10.40
N ALA A 37 14.06 2.54 -9.12
CA ALA A 37 13.54 3.65 -8.32
C ALA A 37 14.55 4.07 -7.26
N ARG A 38 14.92 5.35 -7.25
CA ARG A 38 15.82 5.91 -6.23
C ARG A 38 15.15 5.96 -4.86
N TYR A 39 13.87 6.29 -4.84
CA TYR A 39 13.08 6.42 -3.63
C TYR A 39 11.62 6.12 -3.93
N ILE A 40 11.00 5.25 -3.13
CA ILE A 40 9.56 4.99 -3.11
C ILE A 40 9.12 5.02 -1.65
N GLU A 41 8.04 5.74 -1.35
CA GLU A 41 7.43 5.73 -0.03
C GLU A 41 5.94 5.40 -0.12
N TYR A 42 5.52 4.38 0.62
CA TYR A 42 4.12 4.11 0.89
C TYR A 42 3.74 4.81 2.18
N VAL A 43 2.65 5.59 2.15
CA VAL A 43 2.07 6.26 3.32
C VAL A 43 0.60 5.92 3.42
N LEU A 44 0.17 5.42 4.58
CA LEU A 44 -1.23 5.30 4.95
C LEU A 44 -1.45 5.98 6.30
N ASP A 45 -2.32 6.99 6.30
CA ASP A 45 -2.82 7.64 7.50
C ASP A 45 -4.29 7.25 7.68
N SER A 46 -4.55 6.30 8.58
CA SER A 46 -5.91 5.79 8.85
C SER A 46 -6.47 6.40 10.13
N PRO A 47 -7.70 6.93 10.15
CA PRO A 47 -8.36 7.29 11.40
C PRO A 47 -8.37 6.10 12.37
N LYS A 48 -8.08 6.32 13.65
CA LYS A 48 -7.99 5.26 14.69
C LYS A 48 -9.22 4.33 14.78
N PRO A 49 -10.47 4.80 14.53
CA PRO A 49 -11.64 3.93 14.44
C PRO A 49 -11.59 2.86 13.34
N LEU A 50 -10.72 2.97 12.34
CA LEU A 50 -10.60 2.05 11.22
C LEU A 50 -9.30 1.24 11.35
N GLY A 51 -9.44 -0.05 11.62
CA GLY A 51 -8.31 -0.97 11.70
C GLY A 51 -7.99 -1.57 10.34
N TYR A 52 -6.71 -1.53 9.97
CA TYR A 52 -6.21 -2.08 8.72
C TYR A 52 -5.15 -3.15 8.95
N THR A 53 -5.19 -4.21 8.14
CA THR A 53 -4.09 -5.16 7.97
C THR A 53 -3.24 -4.68 6.80
N ILE A 54 -1.94 -4.52 7.03
CA ILE A 54 -0.98 -4.21 5.97
C ILE A 54 -0.40 -5.52 5.45
N ASN A 55 -0.78 -5.88 4.23
CA ASN A 55 -0.29 -7.06 3.55
C ASN A 55 0.93 -6.71 2.68
N TYR A 56 2.00 -7.46 2.88
CA TYR A 56 3.19 -7.44 2.05
C TYR A 56 3.21 -8.68 1.17
N LYS A 57 3.52 -8.49 -0.10
CA LYS A 57 3.90 -9.58 -1.02
C LYS A 57 5.26 -9.21 -1.60
N GLY A 58 6.12 -10.19 -1.85
CA GLY A 58 7.48 -10.03 -2.39
C GLY A 58 8.58 -10.11 -1.32
N SER A 59 9.82 -9.87 -1.72
CA SER A 59 11.03 -10.13 -0.92
C SER A 59 11.72 -8.88 -0.36
N LEU A 60 11.41 -7.68 -0.88
CA LEU A 60 12.05 -6.46 -0.41
C LEU A 60 11.45 -6.01 0.92
N ASN A 61 12.34 -5.69 1.86
CA ASN A 61 11.98 -5.04 3.12
C ASN A 61 12.20 -3.53 3.02
N PRO A 62 11.36 -2.71 3.68
CA PRO A 62 11.54 -1.27 3.69
C PRO A 62 12.85 -0.88 4.38
N THR A 63 13.56 0.09 3.81
CA THR A 63 14.75 0.70 4.41
C THR A 63 14.38 1.50 5.66
N HIS A 64 13.23 2.19 5.62
CA HIS A 64 12.67 2.88 6.78
C HIS A 64 11.23 2.45 7.00
N ARG A 65 10.91 2.12 8.25
CA ARG A 65 9.58 1.66 8.66
C ARG A 65 9.11 2.45 9.87
N VAL A 66 8.00 3.15 9.73
CA VAL A 66 7.32 3.86 10.83
C VAL A 66 5.90 3.34 10.95
N VAL A 67 5.54 2.91 12.15
CA VAL A 67 4.18 2.51 12.51
C VAL A 67 3.89 3.11 13.88
N GLU A 68 3.04 4.13 13.92
CA GLU A 68 2.79 4.88 15.15
C GLU A 68 1.43 5.57 15.12
N GLU A 69 0.95 5.95 16.31
CA GLU A 69 -0.21 6.81 16.44
C GLU A 69 0.23 8.28 16.30
N ARG A 70 -0.48 9.06 15.48
CA ARG A 70 -0.26 10.49 15.30
C ARG A 70 -1.56 11.26 15.47
N LYS A 71 -1.48 12.45 16.09
CA LYS A 71 -2.58 13.41 16.06
C LYS A 71 -2.53 14.22 14.78
N MET A 72 -3.57 14.13 13.96
CA MET A 72 -3.73 14.91 12.74
C MET A 72 -5.12 15.53 12.72
N TYR A 73 -5.23 16.81 12.34
CA TYR A 73 -6.53 17.48 12.23
C TYR A 73 -7.43 17.35 13.48
N GLY A 74 -6.82 17.32 14.67
CA GLY A 74 -7.54 17.17 15.94
C GLY A 74 -8.01 15.74 16.29
N ASN A 75 -7.74 14.75 15.44
CA ASN A 75 -8.12 13.35 15.64
C ASN A 75 -6.88 12.45 15.74
N ASP A 76 -7.06 11.27 16.34
CA ASP A 76 -6.01 10.24 16.40
C ASP A 76 -6.03 9.39 15.11
N TYR A 77 -4.85 9.19 14.53
CA TYR A 77 -4.63 8.37 13.34
C TYR A 77 -3.59 7.29 13.64
N GLN A 78 -3.75 6.14 13.02
CA GLN A 78 -2.72 5.13 12.87
C GLN A 78 -1.99 5.37 11.54
N THR A 79 -0.72 5.73 11.64
CA THR A 79 0.15 5.98 10.49
C THR A 79 1.01 4.75 10.19
N TYR A 80 1.14 4.43 8.90
CA TYR A 80 2.07 3.45 8.36
C TYR A 80 2.90 4.11 7.26
N ARG A 81 4.22 4.15 7.42
CA ARG A 81 5.15 4.70 6.42
C ARG A 81 6.28 3.72 6.14
N PHE A 82 6.44 3.38 4.87
CA PHE A 82 7.43 2.41 4.41
C PHE A 82 8.20 2.99 3.23
N ALA A 83 9.46 3.34 3.47
CA ALA A 83 10.34 3.89 2.44
C ALA A 83 11.34 2.85 1.97
N TYR A 84 11.58 2.83 0.66
CA TYR A 84 12.52 1.97 -0.04
C TYR A 84 13.48 2.84 -0.84
N VAL A 85 14.77 2.63 -0.63
CA VAL A 85 15.83 3.45 -1.24
C VAL A 85 16.68 2.58 -2.17
N ASN A 86 17.00 3.12 -3.35
CA ASN A 86 17.78 2.44 -4.39
C ASN A 86 17.21 1.05 -4.78
N VAL A 87 15.92 0.99 -5.10
CA VAL A 87 15.27 -0.22 -5.59
C VAL A 87 15.75 -0.54 -7.02
N PRO A 88 16.35 -1.72 -7.26
CA PRO A 88 16.82 -2.11 -8.59
C PRO A 88 15.66 -2.31 -9.56
N PRO A 89 15.91 -2.26 -10.88
CA PRO A 89 14.87 -2.60 -11.84
C PRO A 89 14.53 -4.08 -11.70
N TYR A 90 13.24 -4.37 -11.63
CA TYR A 90 12.73 -5.72 -11.64
C TYR A 90 12.86 -6.29 -13.05
N LYS A 91 13.60 -7.39 -13.19
CA LYS A 91 13.78 -8.06 -14.47
C LYS A 91 12.70 -9.11 -14.66
N ASP A 92 12.01 -9.05 -15.79
CA ASP A 92 11.06 -10.09 -16.13
C ASP A 92 11.75 -11.41 -16.45
N GLU A 93 11.50 -12.44 -15.65
CA GLU A 93 11.96 -13.80 -15.94
C GLU A 93 10.96 -14.48 -16.88
N LYS A 94 11.37 -14.73 -18.13
CA LYS A 94 10.54 -15.24 -19.23
C LYS A 94 9.75 -16.54 -18.95
N TYR A 95 10.09 -17.28 -17.90
CA TYR A 95 9.56 -18.62 -17.63
C TYR A 95 8.83 -18.75 -16.29
N VAL A 96 8.56 -17.63 -15.60
CA VAL A 96 7.88 -17.64 -14.29
C VAL A 96 6.40 -17.28 -14.47
N GLY A 97 5.50 -18.12 -13.95
CA GLY A 97 4.06 -17.89 -13.99
C GLY A 97 3.66 -16.62 -13.21
N ASN A 98 2.99 -15.68 -13.89
CA ASN A 98 2.48 -14.40 -13.37
C ASN A 98 3.47 -13.62 -12.47
N ASN A 99 4.40 -12.93 -13.11
CA ASN A 99 5.48 -12.18 -12.47
C ASN A 99 5.01 -11.14 -11.43
N ALA A 100 3.78 -10.63 -11.56
CA ALA A 100 3.17 -9.72 -10.61
C ALA A 100 2.96 -10.33 -9.20
N ASN A 101 3.00 -11.65 -9.07
CA ASN A 101 2.91 -12.33 -7.77
C ASN A 101 4.19 -12.18 -6.95
N TYR A 102 5.34 -12.00 -7.59
CA TYR A 102 6.65 -11.97 -6.93
C TYR A 102 7.13 -10.55 -6.62
N LYS A 103 6.66 -9.55 -7.39
CA LYS A 103 6.98 -8.14 -7.13
C LYS A 103 6.60 -7.73 -5.72
N THR A 104 7.48 -6.96 -5.08
CA THR A 104 7.20 -6.36 -3.78
C THR A 104 6.05 -5.38 -3.93
N GLY A 105 5.01 -5.56 -3.13
CA GLY A 105 3.89 -4.64 -3.12
C GLY A 105 3.14 -4.65 -1.80
N ILE A 106 2.54 -3.50 -1.50
CA ILE A 106 1.90 -3.19 -0.23
C ILE A 106 0.41 -2.96 -0.49
N LYS A 107 -0.43 -3.58 0.32
CA LYS A 107 -1.88 -3.43 0.24
C LYS A 107 -2.46 -3.33 1.65
N ALA A 108 -3.30 -2.32 1.90
CA ALA A 108 -4.04 -2.20 3.14
C ALA A 108 -5.46 -2.73 2.95
N GLU A 109 -5.90 -3.57 3.89
CA GLU A 109 -7.23 -4.17 3.91
C GLU A 109 -7.91 -3.88 5.24
N LEU A 110 -9.14 -3.36 5.19
CA LEU A 110 -9.90 -3.04 6.40
C LEU A 110 -10.21 -4.35 7.15
N ASN A 111 -9.76 -4.44 8.39
CA ASN A 111 -9.94 -5.62 9.24
C ASN A 111 -10.92 -5.37 10.39
N SER A 112 -11.18 -4.12 10.76
CA SER A 112 -12.07 -3.79 11.87
C SER A 112 -12.55 -2.34 11.83
N THR A 113 -13.68 -2.09 12.49
CA THR A 113 -14.22 -0.76 12.73
C THR A 113 -14.66 -0.61 14.18
N LEU A 114 -14.40 0.54 14.79
CA LEU A 114 -14.93 0.96 16.09
C LEU A 114 -15.73 2.25 15.91
N ILE A 115 -17.01 2.12 15.56
CA ILE A 115 -17.88 3.26 15.25
C ILE A 115 -19.02 3.27 16.25
N ASN A 116 -19.33 4.43 16.84
CA ASN A 116 -20.37 4.57 17.88
C ASN A 116 -20.18 3.57 19.03
N ASN A 117 -18.93 3.34 19.43
CA ASN A 117 -18.53 2.37 20.46
C ASN A 117 -18.93 0.91 20.14
N GLN A 118 -19.25 0.60 18.88
CA GLN A 118 -19.49 -0.75 18.39
C GLN A 118 -18.27 -1.25 17.64
N PHE A 119 -17.59 -2.23 18.22
CA PHE A 119 -16.50 -2.93 17.56
C PHE A 119 -17.08 -3.97 16.59
N LYS A 120 -16.57 -3.98 15.37
CA LYS A 120 -16.86 -4.99 14.36
C LYS A 120 -15.57 -5.43 13.69
N SER A 121 -15.31 -6.74 13.73
CA SER A 121 -14.19 -7.37 13.03
C SER A 121 -14.65 -7.89 11.66
N TYR A 122 -13.78 -7.77 10.67
CA TYR A 122 -13.90 -8.31 9.32
C TYR A 122 -12.76 -9.28 9.00
N ALA A 123 -11.86 -9.53 9.95
CA ALA A 123 -10.75 -10.44 9.77
C ALA A 123 -11.27 -11.87 9.50
N ASN A 124 -10.70 -12.53 8.49
CA ASN A 124 -10.92 -13.95 8.24
C ASN A 124 -10.15 -14.76 9.28
N SER A 125 -10.62 -14.83 10.52
CA SER A 125 -10.16 -15.92 11.38
C SER A 125 -10.71 -17.23 10.80
N TRP A 126 -9.95 -18.33 10.90
CA TRP A 126 -10.44 -19.65 10.51
C TRP A 126 -11.76 -20.03 11.21
N GLU A 127 -11.98 -19.51 12.42
CA GLU A 127 -13.24 -19.63 13.17
C GLU A 127 -14.40 -18.88 12.52
N ASP A 128 -14.17 -17.71 11.91
CA ASP A 128 -15.20 -16.94 11.22
C ASP A 128 -15.58 -17.54 9.85
N ILE A 129 -14.64 -18.23 9.19
CA ILE A 129 -14.92 -19.00 7.96
C ILE A 129 -15.86 -20.17 8.28
N ARG A 130 -15.64 -20.86 9.41
CA ARG A 130 -16.46 -22.01 9.83
C ARG A 130 -17.91 -21.66 10.15
N LYS A 131 -18.19 -20.42 10.57
CA LYS A 131 -19.56 -19.96 10.87
C LYS A 131 -20.38 -19.54 9.64
N ARG A 132 -19.75 -19.45 8.46
CA ARG A 132 -20.40 -19.06 7.19
C ARG A 132 -20.67 -20.25 6.24
N LEU A 133 -20.28 -21.46 6.64
CA LEU A 133 -20.62 -22.74 6.03
C LEU A 133 -21.68 -23.44 6.88
#